data_AF-A0A2E8JVT9-F1
#
_entry.id   AF-A0A2E8JVT9-F1
#
_cell.length_a   1.000
_cell.length_b   1.000
_cell.length_c   1.000
_cell.angle_alpha   90.00
_cell.angle_beta   90.00
_cell.angle_gamma   90.00
#
_symmetry.space_group_name_H-M   'P 1'
#
loop_
_entity.id
_entity.type
_entity.pdbx_description
1 polymer ?
#
loop_
_entity_poly.entity_id
_entity_poly.type
_entity_poly.pdbx_seq_one_letter_code
_entity_poly.pdbx_strand_id
1 'polypeptide(L)'
;MATDVEALLWGAGILALPLIMALPMRLAWQIWVGIGHEVSEYRTIVRQIVDSGHQVSSFSQTLDDIARNLRISPAKQRLIEAELLHPLTISHFLLLPALLILPLTAIMALPVVLIGFPFMLFVEFILIRKKFLISGLRYIERIMHWQIIHVPKPHRGTKENETSITEFSQHIEHFNYVPQAAFLGLFAWLIVHWVLNLESWTIELIVSSLLYMVLLSILSVLNTAFEADLVFVDPAKGRLVPVDQWLEGVLNPIVGIGLVFLLGRNLLEESRNIGGNAVLFASVVLALMYGAAIVGISYRWGYSSWRGRRVRKEFQEQVIETLNPLSYDLTRSKGRIDFNVRMGMEERLNIIEETNAQQMSFEDLQNLPSGTSKGKAPSNPLK
;
A
#
# COMPACT_ATOMS: atom_id res chain seq x y z
N MET A 1 29.61 -21.86 27.94
CA MET A 1 28.21 -22.25 28.17
C MET A 1 27.77 -23.09 26.98
N ALA A 2 27.13 -24.23 27.22
CA ALA A 2 26.58 -25.06 26.14
C ALA A 2 25.29 -24.41 25.62
N THR A 3 25.15 -24.31 24.32
CA THR A 3 23.92 -23.84 23.66
C THR A 3 22.81 -24.84 23.90
N ASP A 4 21.62 -24.39 24.29
CA ASP A 4 20.44 -25.25 24.27
C ASP A 4 19.97 -25.41 22.81
N VAL A 5 20.48 -26.46 22.16
CA VAL A 5 20.20 -26.76 20.75
C VAL A 5 18.74 -27.12 20.53
N GLU A 6 18.09 -27.77 21.51
CA GLU A 6 16.68 -28.14 21.41
C GLU A 6 15.80 -26.89 21.44
N ALA A 7 16.00 -26.00 22.41
CA ALA A 7 15.27 -24.75 22.49
C ALA A 7 15.51 -23.85 21.26
N LEU A 8 16.73 -23.83 20.73
CA LEU A 8 17.08 -23.11 19.51
C LEU A 8 16.32 -23.65 18.29
N LEU A 9 16.26 -24.97 18.11
CA LEU A 9 15.56 -25.60 17.00
C LEU A 9 14.04 -25.37 17.09
N TRP A 10 13.46 -25.48 18.28
CA TRP A 10 12.04 -25.18 18.49
C TRP A 10 11.72 -23.70 18.25
N GLY A 11 12.53 -22.79 18.78
CA GLY A 11 12.36 -21.36 18.55
C GLY A 11 12.46 -20.99 17.06
N ALA A 12 13.44 -21.55 16.35
CA ALA A 12 13.57 -21.37 14.90
C ALA A 12 12.37 -21.96 14.14
N GLY A 13 11.88 -23.14 14.53
CA GLY A 13 10.69 -23.76 13.96
C GLY A 13 9.43 -22.92 14.13
N ILE A 14 9.24 -22.33 15.32
CA ILE A 14 8.12 -21.43 15.60
C ILE A 14 8.20 -20.18 14.71
N LEU A 15 9.37 -19.54 14.60
CA LEU A 15 9.55 -18.37 13.73
C LEU A 15 9.34 -18.70 12.24
N ALA A 16 9.62 -19.93 11.81
CA ALA A 16 9.39 -20.39 10.44
C ALA A 16 7.92 -20.74 10.16
N LEU A 17 7.09 -20.94 11.18
CA LEU A 17 5.71 -21.40 11.03
C LEU A 17 4.85 -20.48 10.13
N PRO A 18 4.85 -19.14 10.29
CA PRO A 18 4.11 -18.25 9.40
C PRO A 18 4.57 -18.37 7.94
N LEU A 19 5.87 -18.59 7.70
CA LEU A 19 6.42 -18.74 6.36
C LEU A 19 5.94 -20.05 5.71
N ILE A 20 5.95 -21.14 6.47
CA ILE A 20 5.46 -22.45 6.02
C ILE A 20 3.97 -22.36 5.66
N MET A 21 3.18 -21.64 6.45
CA MET A 21 1.74 -21.45 6.22
C MET A 21 1.44 -20.46 5.07
N ALA A 22 2.32 -19.48 4.83
CA ALA A 22 2.11 -18.47 3.79
C ALA A 22 2.10 -19.07 2.37
N LEU A 23 2.92 -20.09 2.11
CA LEU A 23 3.02 -20.79 0.82
C LEU A 23 1.71 -21.45 0.37
N PRO A 24 1.12 -22.39 1.13
CA PRO A 24 -0.15 -23.01 0.75
C PRO A 24 -1.28 -21.98 0.71
N MET A 25 -1.25 -20.96 1.57
CA MET A 25 -2.26 -19.91 1.57
C MET A 25 -2.21 -19.05 0.29
N ARG A 26 -1.01 -18.74 -0.21
CA ARG A 26 -0.83 -18.06 -1.50
C ARG A 26 -1.37 -18.88 -2.66
N LEU A 27 -1.14 -20.20 -2.65
CA LEU A 27 -1.68 -21.10 -3.67
C LEU A 27 -3.21 -21.15 -3.62
N ALA A 28 -3.79 -21.29 -2.43
CA ALA A 28 -5.23 -21.26 -2.24
C ALA A 28 -5.85 -19.95 -2.73
N TRP A 29 -5.20 -18.81 -2.47
CA TRP A 29 -5.62 -17.51 -2.98
C TRP A 29 -5.63 -17.43 -4.50
N GLN A 30 -4.57 -17.91 -5.17
CA GLN A 30 -4.50 -17.93 -6.63
C GLN A 30 -5.62 -18.81 -7.24
N ILE A 31 -5.96 -19.91 -6.58
CA ILE A 31 -7.08 -20.77 -6.98
C ILE A 31 -8.42 -20.03 -6.80
N TRP A 32 -8.57 -19.30 -5.69
CA TRP A 32 -9.81 -18.58 -5.36
C TRP A 32 -10.09 -17.38 -6.27
N VAL A 33 -9.09 -16.54 -6.57
CA VAL A 33 -9.24 -15.42 -7.51
C VAL A 33 -9.60 -15.94 -8.91
N GLY A 34 -9.13 -17.14 -9.25
CA GLY A 34 -9.65 -17.95 -10.33
C GLY A 34 -8.62 -18.26 -11.41
N ILE A 35 -8.55 -19.54 -11.77
CA ILE A 35 -7.69 -20.09 -12.85
C ILE A 35 -8.53 -20.38 -14.11
N GLY A 36 -9.82 -20.01 -14.12
CA GLY A 36 -10.71 -20.25 -15.25
C GLY A 36 -10.26 -19.53 -16.52
N HIS A 37 -10.62 -20.09 -17.69
CA HIS A 37 -10.27 -19.51 -18.98
C HIS A 37 -10.76 -18.05 -19.12
N GLU A 38 -12.01 -17.78 -18.73
CA GLU A 38 -12.62 -16.45 -18.71
C GLU A 38 -11.80 -15.43 -17.89
N VAL A 39 -11.34 -15.82 -16.70
CA VAL A 39 -10.52 -14.98 -15.82
C VAL A 39 -9.15 -14.71 -16.44
N SER A 40 -8.56 -15.73 -17.09
CA SER A 40 -7.26 -15.59 -17.76
C SER A 40 -7.31 -14.68 -18.99
N GLU A 41 -8.40 -14.75 -19.76
CA GLU A 41 -8.65 -13.89 -20.91
C GLU A 41 -8.83 -12.44 -20.47
N TYR A 42 -9.71 -12.22 -19.48
CA TYR A 42 -9.92 -10.89 -18.89
C TYR A 42 -8.61 -10.29 -18.35
N ARG A 43 -7.84 -11.06 -17.58
CA ARG A 43 -6.53 -10.63 -17.03
C ARG A 43 -5.55 -10.26 -18.13
N THR A 44 -5.56 -10.97 -19.26
CA THR A 44 -4.68 -10.68 -20.40
C THR A 44 -5.03 -9.34 -21.03
N ILE A 45 -6.32 -9.03 -21.16
CA ILE A 45 -6.80 -7.75 -21.70
C ILE A 45 -6.42 -6.60 -20.78
N VAL A 46 -6.69 -6.70 -19.48
CA VAL A 46 -6.31 -5.65 -18.52
C VAL A 46 -4.79 -5.49 -18.49
N ARG A 47 -4.03 -6.59 -18.51
CA ARG A 47 -2.56 -6.54 -18.57
C ARG A 47 -2.09 -5.85 -19.84
N GLN A 48 -2.73 -6.06 -20.99
CA GLN A 48 -2.38 -5.36 -22.23
C GLN A 48 -2.61 -3.85 -22.13
N ILE A 49 -3.68 -3.40 -21.47
CA ILE A 49 -3.95 -1.98 -21.21
C ILE A 49 -2.88 -1.39 -20.29
N VAL A 50 -2.54 -2.08 -19.20
CA VAL A 50 -1.50 -1.64 -18.26
C VAL A 50 -0.11 -1.66 -18.90
N ASP A 51 0.23 -2.71 -19.64
CA ASP A 51 1.52 -2.87 -20.32
C ASP A 51 1.70 -1.85 -21.46
N SER A 52 0.61 -1.39 -22.07
CA SER A 52 0.62 -0.29 -23.04
C SER A 52 0.74 1.08 -22.39
N GLY A 53 0.66 1.17 -21.05
CA GLY A 53 0.84 2.40 -20.26
C GLY A 53 -0.40 3.28 -20.18
N HIS A 54 -1.55 2.76 -20.60
CA HIS A 54 -2.82 3.47 -20.48
C HIS A 54 -3.44 3.32 -19.09
N GLN A 55 -4.27 4.29 -18.72
CA GLN A 55 -5.10 4.23 -17.51
C GLN A 55 -6.27 3.27 -17.72
N VAL A 56 -6.50 2.39 -16.74
CA VAL A 56 -7.58 1.41 -16.73
C VAL A 56 -8.95 2.11 -16.67
N SER A 57 -9.04 3.22 -15.93
CA SER A 57 -10.26 4.04 -15.81
C SER A 57 -10.82 4.51 -17.15
N SER A 58 -9.94 4.91 -18.07
CA SER A 58 -10.30 5.32 -19.44
C SER A 58 -10.95 4.20 -20.27
N PHE A 59 -10.75 2.94 -19.89
CA PHE A 59 -11.33 1.77 -20.55
C PHE A 59 -12.44 1.10 -19.73
N SER A 60 -12.92 1.74 -18.65
CA SER A 60 -13.92 1.17 -17.72
C SER A 60 -15.14 0.59 -18.44
N GLN A 61 -15.76 1.36 -19.35
CA GLN A 61 -16.93 0.90 -20.11
C GLN A 61 -16.64 -0.34 -20.97
N THR A 62 -15.49 -0.36 -21.65
CA THR A 62 -15.06 -1.49 -22.47
C THR A 62 -14.76 -2.72 -21.61
N LEU A 63 -14.13 -2.52 -20.45
CA LEU A 63 -13.83 -3.59 -19.51
C LEU A 63 -15.10 -4.18 -18.91
N ASP A 64 -16.10 -3.36 -18.61
CA ASP A 64 -17.41 -3.80 -18.11
C ASP A 64 -18.15 -4.66 -19.16
N ASP A 65 -18.12 -4.25 -20.43
CA ASP A 65 -18.72 -5.01 -21.53
C ASP A 65 -18.03 -6.37 -21.74
N ILE A 66 -16.68 -6.39 -21.67
CA ILE A 66 -15.89 -7.62 -21.79
C ILE A 66 -16.17 -8.55 -20.60
N ALA A 67 -16.16 -8.02 -19.37
CA ALA A 67 -16.46 -8.79 -18.17
C ALA A 67 -17.85 -9.42 -18.25
N ARG A 68 -18.83 -8.68 -18.77
CA ARG A 68 -20.20 -9.17 -18.98
C ARG A 68 -20.26 -10.29 -20.03
N ASN A 69 -19.53 -10.14 -21.14
CA ASN A 69 -19.44 -11.18 -22.17
C ASN A 69 -18.83 -12.47 -21.61
N LEU A 70 -17.79 -12.33 -20.78
CA LEU A 70 -17.12 -13.42 -20.06
C LEU A 70 -17.87 -13.90 -18.82
N ARG A 71 -19.07 -13.38 -18.54
CA ARG A 71 -19.94 -13.74 -17.40
C ARG A 71 -19.25 -13.58 -16.03
N ILE A 72 -18.30 -12.66 -15.92
CA ILE A 72 -17.61 -12.32 -14.67
C ILE A 72 -18.51 -11.37 -13.88
N SER A 73 -18.73 -11.66 -12.58
CA SER A 73 -19.48 -10.75 -11.72
C SER A 73 -18.68 -9.47 -11.45
N PRO A 74 -19.33 -8.30 -11.25
CA PRO A 74 -18.64 -7.04 -10.98
C PRO A 74 -17.67 -7.13 -9.79
N ALA A 75 -18.07 -7.84 -8.72
CA ALA A 75 -17.21 -8.07 -7.56
C ALA A 75 -15.94 -8.88 -7.92
N LYS A 76 -16.07 -9.88 -8.80
CA LYS A 76 -14.94 -10.70 -9.25
C LYS A 76 -14.05 -9.95 -10.24
N GLN A 77 -14.63 -9.12 -11.11
CA GLN A 77 -13.90 -8.22 -11.99
C GLN A 77 -12.99 -7.29 -11.19
N ARG A 78 -13.56 -6.57 -10.22
CA ARG A 78 -12.82 -5.67 -9.32
C ARG A 78 -11.71 -6.39 -8.56
N LEU A 79 -11.96 -7.62 -8.11
CA LEU A 79 -10.96 -8.45 -7.44
C LEU A 79 -9.77 -8.76 -8.37
N ILE A 80 -10.04 -9.11 -9.63
CA ILE A 80 -9.00 -9.41 -10.62
C ILE A 80 -8.19 -8.16 -10.97
N GLU A 81 -8.86 -7.03 -11.19
CA GLU A 81 -8.20 -5.74 -11.45
C GLU A 81 -7.32 -5.32 -10.27
N ALA A 82 -7.86 -5.35 -9.05
CA ALA A 82 -7.13 -5.00 -7.83
C ALA A 82 -5.91 -5.91 -7.60
N GLU A 83 -6.04 -7.22 -7.82
CA GLU A 83 -4.90 -8.14 -7.70
C GLU A 83 -3.83 -7.88 -8.77
N LEU A 84 -4.23 -7.51 -9.99
CA LEU A 84 -3.28 -7.22 -11.07
C LEU A 84 -2.50 -5.93 -10.80
N LEU A 85 -3.18 -4.91 -10.26
CA LEU A 85 -2.60 -3.60 -9.96
C LEU A 85 -1.79 -3.62 -8.65
N HIS A 86 -2.21 -4.41 -7.67
CA HIS A 86 -1.59 -4.55 -6.35
C HIS A 86 -1.31 -6.03 -6.04
N PRO A 87 -0.26 -6.62 -6.64
CA PRO A 87 0.01 -8.04 -6.51
C PRO A 87 0.44 -8.42 -5.08
N LEU A 88 -0.29 -9.34 -4.47
CA LEU A 88 0.01 -9.85 -3.13
C LEU A 88 1.25 -10.75 -3.13
N THR A 89 2.28 -10.32 -2.41
CA THR A 89 3.53 -11.06 -2.19
C THR A 89 3.43 -12.04 -1.02
N ILE A 90 4.43 -12.92 -0.84
CA ILE A 90 4.49 -13.89 0.28
C ILE A 90 4.40 -13.18 1.64
N SER A 91 4.99 -11.99 1.76
CA SER A 91 4.95 -11.19 2.99
C SER A 91 3.53 -10.82 3.43
N HIS A 92 2.60 -10.71 2.48
CA HIS A 92 1.19 -10.47 2.76
C HIS A 92 0.54 -11.71 3.36
N PHE A 93 0.78 -12.88 2.76
CA PHE A 93 0.24 -14.16 3.24
C PHE A 93 0.76 -14.55 4.62
N LEU A 94 1.98 -14.11 4.95
CA LEU A 94 2.56 -14.27 6.29
C LEU A 94 1.72 -13.58 7.38
N LEU A 95 1.06 -12.47 7.04
CA LEU A 95 0.24 -11.67 7.96
C LEU A 95 -1.26 -11.93 7.83
N LEU A 96 -1.66 -12.81 6.91
CA LEU A 96 -3.06 -13.11 6.63
C LEU A 96 -3.85 -13.54 7.87
N PRO A 97 -3.30 -14.34 8.82
CA PRO A 97 -4.01 -14.64 10.07
C PRO A 97 -4.46 -13.40 10.84
N ALA A 98 -3.64 -12.33 10.87
CA ALA A 98 -4.01 -11.07 11.51
C ALA A 98 -5.08 -10.30 10.71
N LEU A 99 -5.13 -10.46 9.38
CA LEU A 99 -6.13 -9.83 8.54
C LEU A 99 -7.53 -10.44 8.72
N LEU A 100 -7.62 -11.76 8.89
CA LEU A 100 -8.90 -12.44 9.08
C LEU A 100 -9.66 -11.96 10.32
N ILE A 101 -8.93 -11.55 11.35
CA ILE A 101 -9.49 -11.05 12.61
C ILE A 101 -9.61 -9.52 12.66
N LEU A 102 -9.26 -8.83 11.56
CA LEU A 102 -9.17 -7.37 11.51
C LEU A 102 -10.43 -6.63 11.99
N PRO A 103 -11.66 -7.01 11.62
CA PRO A 103 -12.85 -6.26 12.05
C PRO A 103 -12.98 -6.24 13.59
N LEU A 104 -12.62 -7.35 14.24
CA LEU A 104 -12.66 -7.46 15.69
C LEU A 104 -11.47 -6.74 16.34
N THR A 105 -10.27 -6.88 15.76
CA THR A 105 -9.05 -6.35 16.35
C THR A 105 -8.83 -4.86 16.07
N ALA A 106 -9.46 -4.28 15.06
CA ALA A 106 -9.46 -2.84 14.80
C ALA A 106 -10.05 -2.05 15.98
N ILE A 107 -11.10 -2.58 16.63
CA ILE A 107 -11.68 -2.00 17.85
C ILE A 107 -10.65 -2.02 18.99
N MET A 108 -9.91 -3.11 19.13
CA MET A 108 -8.86 -3.26 20.15
C MET A 108 -7.65 -2.35 19.88
N ALA A 109 -7.35 -2.05 18.62
CA ALA A 109 -6.27 -1.14 18.23
C ALA A 109 -6.64 0.34 18.39
N LEU A 110 -7.93 0.68 18.51
CA LEU A 110 -8.42 2.06 18.57
C LEU A 110 -7.73 2.92 19.65
N PRO A 111 -7.51 2.45 20.90
CA PRO A 111 -6.79 3.24 21.91
C PRO A 111 -5.36 3.58 21.47
N VAL A 112 -4.67 2.62 20.86
CA VAL A 112 -3.32 2.81 20.34
C VAL A 112 -3.35 3.83 19.20
N VAL A 113 -4.28 3.69 18.26
CA VAL A 113 -4.46 4.64 17.14
C VAL A 113 -4.74 6.05 17.65
N LEU A 114 -5.59 6.20 18.66
CA LEU A 114 -5.92 7.48 19.27
C LEU A 114 -4.68 8.16 19.87
N ILE A 115 -3.83 7.38 20.55
CA ILE A 115 -2.56 7.87 21.13
C ILE A 115 -1.54 8.21 20.04
N GLY A 116 -1.50 7.46 18.94
CA GLY A 116 -0.58 7.72 17.84
C GLY A 116 -1.00 8.95 17.02
N PHE A 117 -2.29 9.26 16.94
CA PHE A 117 -2.80 10.33 16.09
C PHE A 117 -2.11 11.71 16.26
N PRO A 118 -1.80 12.19 17.48
CA PRO A 118 -0.96 13.37 17.68
C PRO A 118 0.42 13.31 16.99
N PHE A 119 1.08 12.15 16.99
CA PHE A 119 2.36 11.95 16.29
C PHE A 119 2.17 12.09 14.78
N MET A 120 1.06 11.61 14.24
CA MET A 120 0.74 11.82 12.82
C MET A 120 0.57 13.28 12.46
N LEU A 121 -0.20 14.03 13.25
CA LEU A 121 -0.35 15.46 13.01
C LEU A 121 0.99 16.20 13.09
N PHE A 122 1.83 15.81 14.05
CA PHE A 122 3.17 16.38 14.20
C PHE A 122 4.06 16.07 12.99
N VAL A 123 4.06 14.82 12.53
CA VAL A 123 4.85 14.37 11.38
C VAL A 123 4.31 14.98 10.08
N GLU A 124 2.99 15.06 9.89
CA GLU A 124 2.33 15.76 8.78
C GLU A 124 2.76 17.24 8.76
N PHE A 125 2.75 17.89 9.93
CA PHE A 125 3.20 19.27 10.06
C PHE A 125 4.67 19.45 9.65
N ILE A 126 5.55 18.54 10.05
CA ILE A 126 6.98 18.61 9.70
C ILE A 126 7.20 18.30 8.21
N LEU A 127 6.69 17.18 7.71
CA LEU A 127 6.96 16.73 6.35
C LEU A 127 6.29 17.62 5.31
N ILE A 128 5.02 17.94 5.53
CA ILE A 128 4.19 18.63 4.54
C ILE A 128 4.18 20.12 4.81
N ARG A 129 3.68 20.58 5.97
CA ARG A 129 3.49 22.03 6.21
C ARG A 129 4.81 22.80 6.31
N LYS A 130 5.87 22.19 6.85
CA LYS A 130 7.23 22.77 6.85
C LYS A 130 8.02 22.50 5.58
N LYS A 131 7.39 21.94 4.53
CA LYS A 131 8.01 21.67 3.21
C LYS A 131 9.27 20.78 3.30
N PHE A 132 9.42 19.96 4.35
CA PHE A 132 10.60 19.11 4.52
C PHE A 132 10.63 17.99 3.46
N LEU A 133 9.46 17.42 3.12
CA LEU A 133 9.35 16.36 2.12
C LEU A 133 9.78 16.83 0.73
N ILE A 134 9.26 17.97 0.28
CA ILE A 134 9.64 18.54 -1.02
C ILE A 134 11.10 19.01 -1.04
N SER A 135 11.60 19.52 0.09
CA SER A 135 13.03 19.83 0.24
C SER A 135 13.90 18.57 0.11
N GLY A 136 13.45 17.44 0.67
CA GLY A 136 14.11 16.15 0.53
C GLY A 136 14.14 15.66 -0.92
N LEU A 137 13.02 15.78 -1.65
CA LEU A 137 12.99 15.46 -3.08
C LEU A 137 13.95 16.32 -3.91
N ARG A 138 13.96 17.64 -3.67
CA ARG A 138 14.89 18.56 -4.34
C ARG A 138 16.36 18.22 -4.02
N TYR A 139 16.63 17.77 -2.80
CA TYR A 139 17.96 17.31 -2.40
C TYR A 139 18.38 16.04 -3.15
N ILE A 140 17.48 15.06 -3.27
CA ILE A 140 17.72 13.84 -4.05
C ILE A 140 17.98 14.18 -5.52
N GLU A 141 17.15 15.04 -6.13
CA GLU A 141 17.35 15.52 -7.50
C GLU A 141 18.74 16.13 -7.69
N ARG A 142 19.18 16.98 -6.73
CA ARG A 142 20.49 17.64 -6.81
C ARG A 142 21.67 16.69 -6.69
N ILE A 143 21.56 15.67 -5.82
CA ILE A 143 22.66 14.72 -5.57
C ILE A 143 22.72 13.63 -6.63
N MET A 144 21.56 13.10 -7.01
CA MET A 144 21.48 11.97 -7.93
C MET A 144 21.41 12.41 -9.39
N HIS A 145 21.25 13.71 -9.65
CA HIS A 145 20.98 14.27 -10.98
C HIS A 145 19.76 13.63 -11.66
N TRP A 146 18.77 13.24 -10.86
CA TRP A 146 17.52 12.66 -11.32
C TRP A 146 16.48 13.75 -11.48
N GLN A 147 15.75 13.73 -12.59
CA GLN A 147 14.64 14.65 -12.81
C GLN A 147 13.35 14.03 -12.25
N ILE A 148 12.46 14.87 -11.71
CA ILE A 148 11.16 14.43 -11.22
C ILE A 148 10.10 14.82 -12.25
N ILE A 149 9.36 13.82 -12.72
CA ILE A 149 8.25 14.01 -13.66
C ILE A 149 6.95 13.48 -13.07
N HIS A 150 5.83 13.91 -13.63
CA HIS A 150 4.51 13.39 -13.30
C HIS A 150 4.07 12.36 -14.35
N VAL A 151 3.73 11.15 -13.90
CA VAL A 151 3.17 10.09 -14.76
C VAL A 151 2.01 9.46 -13.99
N PRO A 152 0.76 9.70 -14.40
CA PRO A 152 -0.38 9.25 -13.62
C PRO A 152 -0.46 7.72 -13.63
N LYS A 153 -0.72 7.12 -12.46
CA LYS A 153 -0.76 5.65 -12.33
C LYS A 153 -1.92 5.05 -13.12
N PRO A 154 -1.82 3.77 -13.56
CA PRO A 154 -2.86 3.11 -14.34
C PRO A 154 -4.23 3.06 -13.66
N HIS A 155 -4.25 3.03 -12.33
CA HIS A 155 -5.47 2.98 -11.52
C HIS A 155 -5.98 4.37 -11.12
N ARG A 156 -5.38 5.47 -11.59
CA ARG A 156 -5.86 6.81 -11.22
C ARG A 156 -7.22 7.11 -11.86
N GLY A 157 -8.15 7.61 -11.05
CA GLY A 157 -9.51 7.91 -11.50
C GLY A 157 -10.40 6.67 -11.67
N THR A 158 -9.97 5.49 -11.20
CA THR A 158 -10.95 4.43 -10.92
C THR A 158 -11.88 4.90 -9.81
N LYS A 159 -13.09 4.33 -9.76
CA LYS A 159 -14.19 4.72 -8.87
C LYS A 159 -13.91 4.39 -7.40
N GLU A 160 -12.92 5.07 -6.84
CA GLU A 160 -12.45 4.91 -5.46
C GLU A 160 -13.44 5.50 -4.43
N ASN A 161 -14.34 6.38 -4.87
CA ASN A 161 -15.11 7.26 -3.97
C ASN A 161 -16.54 6.79 -3.63
N GLU A 162 -17.07 5.71 -4.22
CA GLU A 162 -18.51 5.39 -4.07
C GLU A 162 -18.86 3.96 -3.67
N THR A 163 -17.90 3.07 -3.36
CA THR A 163 -18.24 1.69 -3.00
C THR A 163 -18.14 1.40 -1.50
N SER A 164 -18.99 0.47 -1.07
CA SER A 164 -19.19 0.12 0.34
C SER A 164 -17.90 -0.36 0.99
N ILE A 165 -17.67 0.08 2.23
CA ILE A 165 -16.55 -0.30 3.13
C ILE A 165 -16.39 -1.83 3.27
N THR A 166 -17.37 -2.61 2.81
CA THR A 166 -17.41 -4.07 2.86
C THR A 166 -16.81 -4.78 1.64
N GLU A 167 -16.46 -4.07 0.56
CA GLU A 167 -15.84 -4.72 -0.61
C GLU A 167 -14.38 -5.12 -0.35
N PHE A 168 -14.08 -6.41 -0.53
CA PHE A 168 -12.74 -6.97 -0.32
C PHE A 168 -11.67 -6.35 -1.24
N SER A 169 -12.05 -5.80 -2.40
CA SER A 169 -11.16 -5.08 -3.31
C SER A 169 -10.52 -3.85 -2.67
N GLN A 170 -11.29 -3.05 -1.91
CA GLN A 170 -10.77 -1.89 -1.18
C GLN A 170 -9.80 -2.32 -0.07
N HIS A 171 -10.06 -3.47 0.55
CA HIS A 171 -9.15 -4.05 1.53
C HIS A 171 -7.82 -4.46 0.89
N ILE A 172 -7.80 -4.98 -0.34
CA ILE A 172 -6.57 -5.41 -1.03
C ILE A 172 -5.61 -4.24 -1.28
N GLU A 173 -6.13 -3.09 -1.71
CA GLU A 173 -5.31 -1.91 -1.98
C GLU A 173 -4.58 -1.41 -0.71
N HIS A 174 -5.31 -1.33 0.40
CA HIS A 174 -4.73 -1.01 1.70
C HIS A 174 -3.83 -2.14 2.22
N PHE A 175 -4.15 -3.39 1.88
CA PHE A 175 -3.41 -4.58 2.29
C PHE A 175 -1.99 -4.61 1.70
N ASN A 176 -1.78 -4.04 0.50
CA ASN A 176 -0.48 -4.04 -0.18
C ASN A 176 0.66 -3.41 0.65
N TYR A 177 0.33 -2.60 1.66
CA TYR A 177 1.32 -1.92 2.48
C TYR A 177 1.43 -2.45 3.92
N VAL A 178 0.64 -3.46 4.26
CA VAL A 178 0.56 -4.05 5.59
C VAL A 178 1.86 -4.72 6.03
N PRO A 179 2.58 -5.43 5.14
CA PRO A 179 3.86 -6.01 5.52
C PRO A 179 4.86 -5.00 6.04
N GLN A 180 4.95 -3.82 5.42
CA GLN A 180 5.88 -2.78 5.84
C GLN A 180 5.59 -2.32 7.27
N ALA A 181 4.32 -2.06 7.60
CA ALA A 181 3.94 -1.60 8.93
C ALA A 181 4.20 -2.67 10.03
N ALA A 182 3.94 -3.94 9.73
CA ALA A 182 4.18 -5.04 10.68
C ALA A 182 5.68 -5.27 10.91
N PHE A 183 6.47 -5.34 9.83
CA PHE A 183 7.91 -5.55 9.89
C PHE A 183 8.64 -4.38 10.54
N LEU A 184 8.17 -3.15 10.31
CA LEU A 184 8.70 -1.96 10.98
C LEU A 184 8.46 -2.00 12.49
N GLY A 185 7.30 -2.49 12.94
CA GLY A 185 7.00 -2.67 14.37
C GLY A 185 7.87 -3.73 15.02
N LEU A 186 8.04 -4.89 14.35
CA LEU A 186 8.95 -5.92 14.82
C LEU A 186 10.39 -5.41 14.88
N PHE A 187 10.82 -4.67 13.86
CA PHE A 187 12.15 -4.07 13.80
C PHE A 187 12.37 -3.06 14.93
N ALA A 188 11.39 -2.21 15.21
CA ALA A 188 11.44 -1.23 16.29
C ALA A 188 11.57 -1.89 17.68
N TRP A 189 10.89 -3.00 17.91
CA TRP A 189 11.08 -3.76 19.16
C TRP A 189 12.45 -4.43 19.21
N LEU A 190 12.85 -5.15 18.16
CA LEU A 190 14.13 -5.87 18.14
C LEU A 190 15.34 -4.95 18.30
N ILE A 191 15.32 -3.75 17.70
CA ILE A 191 16.41 -2.79 17.84
C ILE A 191 16.46 -2.19 19.24
N VAL A 192 15.30 -1.92 19.86
CA VAL A 192 15.23 -1.43 21.24
C VAL A 192 15.69 -2.50 22.22
N HIS A 193 15.17 -3.72 22.07
CA HIS A 193 15.57 -4.88 22.86
C HIS A 193 17.09 -5.08 22.80
N TRP A 194 17.67 -4.97 21.60
CA TRP A 194 19.11 -5.11 21.42
C TRP A 194 19.93 -3.93 21.97
N VAL A 195 19.61 -2.69 21.57
CA VAL A 195 20.46 -1.52 21.85
C VAL A 195 20.34 -1.09 23.31
N LEU A 196 19.12 -1.11 23.86
CA LEU A 196 18.86 -0.57 25.19
C LEU A 196 18.95 -1.63 26.28
N ASN A 197 18.79 -2.93 25.95
CA ASN A 197 18.91 -4.08 26.85
C ASN A 197 18.37 -3.78 28.27
N LEU A 198 17.11 -3.35 28.32
CA LEU A 198 16.50 -2.81 29.54
C LEU A 198 16.10 -3.95 30.48
N GLU A 199 16.33 -3.78 31.78
CA GLU A 199 15.96 -4.79 32.79
C GLU A 199 14.43 -4.97 32.91
N SER A 200 13.64 -3.95 32.53
CA SER A 200 12.19 -3.98 32.60
C SER A 200 11.55 -4.14 31.23
N TRP A 201 10.90 -5.29 31.02
CA TRP A 201 10.12 -5.59 29.82
C TRP A 201 9.04 -4.54 29.53
N THR A 202 8.40 -3.97 30.56
CA THR A 202 7.36 -2.94 30.37
C THR A 202 7.93 -1.65 29.81
N ILE A 203 9.08 -1.20 30.31
CA ILE A 203 9.74 0.01 29.82
C ILE A 203 10.21 -0.21 28.38
N GLU A 204 10.76 -1.39 28.10
CA GLU A 204 11.16 -1.79 26.76
C GLU A 204 10.00 -1.70 25.76
N LEU A 205 8.84 -2.27 26.12
CA LEU A 205 7.64 -2.19 25.29
C LEU A 205 7.15 -0.75 25.06
N ILE A 206 7.22 0.11 26.09
CA ILE A 206 6.80 1.52 25.95
C ILE A 206 7.73 2.25 24.98
N VAL A 207 9.05 2.08 25.14
CA VAL A 207 10.04 2.73 24.27
C VAL A 207 9.96 2.21 22.84
N SER A 208 9.82 0.89 22.65
CA SER A 208 9.63 0.31 21.32
C SER A 208 8.32 0.74 20.68
N SER A 209 7.24 0.85 21.45
CA SER A 209 5.94 1.32 20.95
C SER A 209 6.01 2.78 20.53
N LEU A 210 6.70 3.63 21.31
CA LEU A 210 6.91 5.04 20.95
C LEU A 210 7.74 5.17 19.66
N LEU A 211 8.84 4.41 19.55
CA LEU A 211 9.65 4.39 18.34
C LEU A 211 8.85 3.91 17.13
N TYR A 212 8.09 2.82 17.31
CA TYR A 212 7.20 2.29 16.28
C TYR A 212 6.18 3.34 15.82
N MET A 213 5.53 4.05 16.74
CA MET A 213 4.56 5.09 16.41
C MET A 213 5.15 6.23 15.58
N VAL A 214 6.36 6.68 15.92
CA VAL A 214 7.07 7.71 15.14
C VAL A 214 7.37 7.21 13.74
N LEU A 215 7.96 6.01 13.62
CA LEU A 215 8.31 5.41 12.32
C LEU A 215 7.08 5.15 11.45
N LEU A 216 6.01 4.61 12.05
CA LEU A 216 4.74 4.36 11.38
C LEU A 216 4.09 5.67 10.92
N SER A 217 4.23 6.74 11.70
CA SER A 217 3.70 8.05 11.32
C SER A 217 4.43 8.63 10.12
N ILE A 218 5.77 8.54 10.11
CA ILE A 218 6.59 8.97 8.96
C ILE A 218 6.20 8.17 7.72
N LEU A 219 6.17 6.84 7.81
CA LEU A 219 5.83 5.97 6.69
C LEU A 219 4.43 6.28 6.13
N SER A 220 3.46 6.54 7.02
CA SER A 220 2.09 6.82 6.61
C SER A 220 1.96 8.15 5.87
N VAL A 221 2.59 9.23 6.37
CA VAL A 221 2.61 10.53 5.68
C VAL A 221 3.33 10.44 4.35
N LEU A 222 4.48 9.75 4.28
CA LEU A 222 5.24 9.58 3.05
C LEU A 222 4.44 8.85 1.98
N ASN A 223 3.86 7.70 2.31
CA ASN A 223 3.09 6.90 1.34
C ASN A 223 1.87 7.66 0.82
N THR A 224 1.12 8.34 1.71
CA THR A 224 -0.02 9.18 1.31
C THR A 224 0.41 10.35 0.41
N ALA A 225 1.56 10.96 0.68
CA ALA A 225 2.06 12.04 -0.15
C ALA A 225 2.57 11.54 -1.52
N PHE A 226 3.29 10.42 -1.57
CA PHE A 226 3.86 9.86 -2.80
C PHE A 226 2.85 9.17 -3.72
N GLU A 227 1.62 9.00 -3.26
CA GLU A 227 0.45 8.73 -4.12
C GLU A 227 0.13 9.89 -5.11
N ALA A 228 0.91 10.98 -5.06
CA ALA A 228 0.87 12.06 -6.03
C ALA A 228 1.44 11.71 -7.43
N ASP A 229 1.74 10.45 -7.71
CA ASP A 229 2.15 9.94 -9.03
C ASP A 229 3.41 10.59 -9.61
N LEU A 230 4.40 10.72 -8.74
CA LEU A 230 5.71 11.23 -9.10
C LEU A 230 6.64 10.08 -9.49
N VAL A 231 7.46 10.32 -10.51
CA VAL A 231 8.43 9.37 -11.04
C VAL A 231 9.79 10.03 -11.15
N PHE A 232 10.82 9.36 -10.64
CA PHE A 232 12.21 9.72 -10.87
C PHE A 232 12.67 9.23 -12.24
N VAL A 233 13.24 10.14 -13.03
CA VAL A 233 13.94 9.85 -14.27
C VAL A 233 15.42 9.84 -13.97
N ASP A 234 16.09 8.71 -14.20
CA ASP A 234 17.54 8.59 -14.23
C ASP A 234 18.01 8.69 -15.69
N PRO A 235 18.53 9.86 -16.14
CA PRO A 235 18.95 10.05 -17.53
C PRO A 235 20.15 9.18 -17.90
N ALA A 236 21.02 8.87 -16.94
CA ALA A 236 22.24 8.11 -17.17
C ALA A 236 21.95 6.63 -17.44
N LYS A 237 20.92 6.08 -16.79
CA LYS A 237 20.49 4.67 -16.96
C LYS A 237 19.26 4.50 -17.84
N GLY A 238 18.65 5.61 -18.30
CA GLY A 238 17.39 5.58 -19.05
C GLY A 238 16.26 4.90 -18.28
N ARG A 239 16.27 4.99 -16.94
CA ARG A 239 15.35 4.25 -16.07
C ARG A 239 14.37 5.20 -15.41
N LEU A 240 13.10 4.78 -15.38
CA LEU A 240 12.06 5.41 -14.60
C LEU A 240 11.78 4.60 -13.34
N VAL A 241 11.72 5.28 -12.20
CA VAL A 241 11.38 4.65 -10.91
C VAL A 241 10.34 5.51 -10.22
N PRO A 242 9.11 5.03 -10.01
CA PRO A 242 8.13 5.69 -9.17
C PRO A 242 8.70 6.02 -7.79
N VAL A 243 8.39 7.20 -7.25
CA VAL A 243 9.01 7.70 -6.01
C VAL A 243 8.68 6.79 -4.81
N ASP A 244 7.45 6.28 -4.75
CA ASP A 244 7.00 5.29 -3.77
C ASP A 244 7.80 3.98 -3.88
N GLN A 245 7.95 3.44 -5.09
CA GLN A 245 8.74 2.21 -5.31
C GLN A 245 10.22 2.41 -4.98
N TRP A 246 10.76 3.60 -5.21
CA TRP A 246 12.13 3.92 -4.79
C TRP A 246 12.25 3.93 -3.26
N LEU A 247 11.30 4.56 -2.55
CA LEU A 247 11.28 4.56 -1.09
C LEU A 247 11.23 3.13 -0.55
N GLU A 248 10.34 2.29 -1.08
CA GLU A 248 10.23 0.88 -0.71
C GLU A 248 11.52 0.11 -1.01
N GLY A 249 12.15 0.38 -2.16
CA GLY A 249 13.42 -0.21 -2.55
C GLY A 249 14.58 0.14 -1.63
N VAL A 250 14.54 1.30 -0.96
CA VAL A 250 15.53 1.69 0.05
C VAL A 250 15.17 1.12 1.43
N LEU A 251 13.90 1.19 1.83
CA LEU A 251 13.44 0.79 3.16
C LEU A 251 13.45 -0.73 3.37
N ASN A 252 12.91 -1.49 2.41
CA ASN A 252 12.68 -2.92 2.57
C ASN A 252 13.99 -3.72 2.78
N PRO A 253 15.10 -3.44 2.07
CA PRO A 253 16.36 -4.14 2.33
C PRO A 253 16.93 -3.82 3.72
N ILE A 254 16.86 -2.57 4.16
CA ILE A 254 17.38 -2.14 5.48
C ILE A 254 16.61 -2.85 6.59
N VAL A 255 15.27 -2.80 6.53
CA VAL A 255 14.41 -3.46 7.52
C VAL A 255 14.54 -4.97 7.41
N GLY A 256 14.53 -5.54 6.21
CA GLY A 256 14.58 -6.98 5.98
C GLY A 256 15.89 -7.63 6.44
N ILE A 257 17.04 -7.06 6.05
CA ILE A 257 18.36 -7.55 6.50
C ILE A 257 18.49 -7.35 8.01
N GLY A 258 18.06 -6.19 8.52
CA GLY A 258 18.05 -5.89 9.94
C GLY A 258 17.22 -6.90 10.74
N LEU A 259 16.02 -7.26 10.27
CA LEU A 259 15.16 -8.26 10.89
C LEU A 259 15.80 -9.64 10.93
N VAL A 260 16.32 -10.14 9.79
CA VAL A 260 16.98 -11.45 9.75
C VAL A 260 18.17 -11.50 10.70
N PHE A 261 18.99 -10.44 10.71
CA PHE A 261 20.14 -10.32 11.59
C PHE A 261 19.72 -10.28 13.07
N LEU A 262 18.80 -9.39 13.44
CA LEU A 262 18.37 -9.21 14.83
C LEU A 262 17.61 -10.43 15.37
N LEU A 263 16.74 -11.05 14.56
CA LEU A 263 16.06 -12.28 14.94
C LEU A 263 17.04 -13.41 15.18
N GLY A 264 17.96 -13.65 14.24
CA GLY A 264 18.95 -14.72 14.37
C GLY A 264 19.86 -14.49 15.57
N ARG A 265 20.35 -13.26 15.75
CA ARG A 265 21.23 -12.89 16.85
C ARG A 265 20.54 -13.01 18.20
N ASN A 266 19.34 -12.46 18.37
CA ASN A 266 18.61 -12.49 19.64
C ASN A 266 18.16 -13.92 19.98
N LEU A 267 17.76 -14.72 19.00
CA LEU A 267 17.44 -16.14 19.20
C LEU A 267 18.68 -16.94 19.68
N LEU A 268 19.85 -16.67 19.09
CA LEU A 268 21.10 -17.29 19.52
C LEU A 268 21.55 -16.83 20.90
N GLU A 269 21.31 -15.56 21.25
CA GLU A 269 21.60 -15.04 22.59
C GLU A 269 20.71 -15.73 23.64
N GLU A 270 19.41 -15.82 23.35
CA GLU A 270 18.43 -16.40 24.26
C GLU A 270 18.61 -17.90 24.47
N SER A 271 19.13 -18.62 23.46
CA SER A 271 19.48 -20.05 23.59
C SER A 271 20.80 -20.30 24.34
N ARG A 272 21.61 -19.25 24.60
CA ARG A 272 22.92 -19.36 25.26
C ARG A 272 22.91 -18.87 26.71
N ASN A 273 21.97 -17.99 27.06
CA ASN A 273 21.90 -17.37 28.39
C ASN A 273 21.37 -18.34 29.46
N ILE A 274 21.97 -18.31 30.64
CA ILE A 274 21.56 -19.10 31.81
C ILE A 274 20.26 -18.48 32.35
N GLY A 275 19.11 -18.97 31.87
CA GLY A 275 17.78 -18.43 32.14
C GLY A 275 17.04 -17.91 30.90
N GLY A 276 17.67 -17.95 29.73
CA GLY A 276 17.01 -17.58 28.48
C GLY A 276 16.04 -18.65 27.98
N ASN A 277 15.00 -18.22 27.27
CA ASN A 277 14.00 -19.09 26.67
C ASN A 277 13.75 -18.71 25.19
N ALA A 278 14.46 -19.38 24.29
CA ALA A 278 14.37 -19.15 22.84
C ALA A 278 12.94 -19.41 22.27
N VAL A 279 12.19 -20.32 22.88
CA VAL A 279 10.80 -20.63 22.50
C VAL A 279 9.87 -19.50 22.89
N LEU A 280 10.03 -18.95 24.10
CA LEU A 280 9.26 -17.79 24.58
C LEU A 280 9.59 -16.54 23.75
N PHE A 281 10.88 -16.31 23.45
CA PHE A 281 11.29 -15.23 22.55
C PHE A 281 10.61 -15.35 21.17
N ALA A 282 10.66 -16.52 20.55
CA ALA A 282 10.00 -16.77 19.26
C ALA A 282 8.48 -16.50 19.33
N SER A 283 7.83 -16.91 20.42
CA SER A 283 6.40 -16.68 20.64
C SER A 283 6.07 -15.19 20.80
N VAL A 284 6.89 -14.45 21.55
CA VAL A 284 6.74 -12.99 21.73
C VAL A 284 6.96 -12.26 20.41
N VAL A 285 7.96 -12.65 19.62
CA VAL A 285 8.21 -12.09 18.28
C VAL A 285 6.98 -12.25 17.39
N LEU A 286 6.36 -13.44 17.35
CA LEU A 286 5.15 -13.65 16.56
C LEU A 286 3.98 -12.82 17.08
N ALA A 287 3.77 -12.77 18.39
CA ALA A 287 2.71 -11.95 18.99
C ALA A 287 2.87 -10.46 18.65
N LEU A 288 4.10 -9.93 18.73
CA LEU A 288 4.41 -8.55 18.38
C LEU A 288 4.26 -8.29 16.88
N MET A 289 4.70 -9.21 16.02
CA MET A 289 4.54 -9.08 14.58
C MET A 289 3.06 -8.98 14.17
N TYR A 290 2.22 -9.87 14.69
CA TYR A 290 0.78 -9.83 14.40
C TYR A 290 0.08 -8.64 15.07
N GLY A 291 0.47 -8.27 16.29
CA GLY A 291 -0.03 -7.06 16.96
C GLY A 291 0.31 -5.79 16.18
N ALA A 292 1.57 -5.67 15.72
CA ALA A 292 2.01 -4.57 14.87
C ALA A 292 1.29 -4.54 13.51
N ALA A 293 0.98 -5.70 12.92
CA ALA A 293 0.19 -5.75 11.70
C ALA A 293 -1.21 -5.14 11.91
N ILE A 294 -1.91 -5.56 12.98
CA ILE A 294 -3.24 -5.04 13.31
C ILE A 294 -3.22 -3.53 13.54
N VAL A 295 -2.30 -3.06 14.38
CA VAL A 295 -2.15 -1.63 14.69
C VAL A 295 -1.79 -0.86 13.43
N GLY A 296 -0.81 -1.34 12.66
CA GLY A 296 -0.36 -0.73 11.42
C GLY A 296 -1.46 -0.53 10.39
N ILE A 297 -2.30 -1.55 10.17
CA ILE A 297 -3.44 -1.46 9.25
C ILE A 297 -4.44 -0.43 9.74
N SER A 298 -4.87 -0.57 11.00
CA SER A 298 -5.91 0.28 11.59
C SER A 298 -5.49 1.75 11.60
N TYR A 299 -4.22 1.99 11.94
CA TYR A 299 -3.63 3.32 12.00
C TYR A 299 -3.57 4.00 10.63
N ARG A 300 -3.04 3.27 9.63
CA ARG A 300 -2.87 3.80 8.28
C ARG A 300 -4.22 4.02 7.61
N TRP A 301 -5.14 3.07 7.73
CA TRP A 301 -6.47 3.18 7.14
C TRP A 301 -7.22 4.37 7.75
N GLY A 302 -7.23 4.50 9.08
CA GLY A 302 -7.85 5.63 9.76
C GLY A 302 -7.28 6.97 9.30
N TYR A 303 -5.96 7.06 9.16
CA TYR A 303 -5.31 8.27 8.66
C TYR A 303 -5.62 8.58 7.19
N SER A 304 -5.46 7.60 6.30
CA SER A 304 -5.69 7.78 4.85
C SER A 304 -7.13 8.24 4.58
N SER A 305 -8.10 7.61 5.25
CA SER A 305 -9.52 7.94 5.12
C SER A 305 -9.83 9.37 5.57
N TRP A 306 -9.25 9.83 6.68
CA TRP A 306 -9.57 11.16 7.23
C TRP A 306 -8.72 12.31 6.67
N ARG A 307 -7.43 12.09 6.43
CA ARG A 307 -6.44 13.12 6.07
C ARG A 307 -5.84 12.96 4.69
N GLY A 308 -5.97 11.79 4.08
CA GLY A 308 -5.22 11.42 2.87
C GLY A 308 -5.38 12.40 1.72
N ARG A 309 -6.62 12.73 1.37
CA ARG A 309 -6.93 13.70 0.30
C ARG A 309 -6.31 15.07 0.53
N ARG A 310 -6.35 15.59 1.76
CA ARG A 310 -5.79 16.91 2.10
C ARG A 310 -4.28 16.90 1.95
N VAL A 311 -3.62 15.90 2.50
CA VAL A 311 -2.15 15.80 2.50
C VAL A 311 -1.61 15.59 1.09
N ARG A 312 -2.26 14.73 0.30
CA ARG A 312 -1.94 14.52 -1.11
C ARG A 312 -2.06 15.82 -1.91
N LYS A 313 -3.13 16.59 -1.72
CA LYS A 313 -3.33 17.88 -2.39
C LYS A 313 -2.31 18.94 -1.96
N GLU A 314 -2.10 19.13 -0.66
CA GLU A 314 -1.10 20.07 -0.14
C GLU A 314 0.31 19.74 -0.67
N PHE A 315 0.65 18.46 -0.77
CA PHE A 315 1.92 18.03 -1.33
C PHE A 315 2.02 18.23 -2.86
N GLN A 316 0.96 17.94 -3.60
CA GLN A 316 0.89 18.21 -5.05
C GLN A 316 1.09 19.70 -5.36
N GLU A 317 0.44 20.59 -4.61
CA GLU A 317 0.62 22.04 -4.74
C GLU A 317 2.08 22.44 -4.48
N GLN A 318 2.73 21.89 -3.46
CA GLN A 318 4.15 22.15 -3.18
C GLN A 318 5.07 21.68 -4.30
N VAL A 319 4.77 20.53 -4.90
CA VAL A 319 5.51 19.97 -6.03
C VAL A 319 5.36 20.85 -7.27
N ILE A 320 4.14 21.31 -7.57
CA ILE A 320 3.88 22.25 -8.68
C ILE A 320 4.64 23.56 -8.47
N GLU A 321 4.56 24.15 -7.28
CA GLU A 321 5.22 25.42 -6.93
C GLU A 321 6.76 25.31 -6.99
N THR A 322 7.31 24.16 -6.58
CA THR A 322 8.75 23.97 -6.39
C THR A 322 9.47 23.39 -7.61
N LEU A 323 8.88 22.37 -8.23
CA LEU A 323 9.51 21.56 -9.27
C LEU A 323 8.89 21.83 -10.65
N ASN A 324 7.65 22.34 -10.69
CA ASN A 324 6.86 22.53 -11.92
C ASN A 324 6.99 21.35 -12.91
N PRO A 325 6.68 20.11 -12.49
CA PRO A 325 6.95 18.94 -13.31
C PRO A 325 6.00 18.87 -14.50
N LEU A 326 6.54 18.43 -15.64
CA LEU A 326 5.74 18.09 -16.81
C LEU A 326 5.04 16.75 -16.60
N SER A 327 3.82 16.64 -17.14
CA SER A 327 3.05 15.41 -17.17
C SER A 327 3.26 14.66 -18.47
N TYR A 328 3.59 13.38 -18.36
CA TYR A 328 3.81 12.51 -19.51
C TYR A 328 2.76 11.39 -19.56
N ASP A 329 2.34 11.07 -20.78
CA ASP A 329 1.70 9.78 -21.02
C ASP A 329 2.79 8.76 -21.36
N LEU A 330 2.78 7.65 -20.64
CA LEU A 330 3.64 6.51 -20.93
C LEU A 330 2.88 5.64 -21.93
N THR A 331 3.39 5.52 -23.16
CA THR A 331 2.83 4.58 -24.14
C THR A 331 3.88 3.56 -24.51
N ARG A 332 3.52 2.27 -24.50
CA ARG A 332 4.43 1.21 -24.92
C ARG A 332 4.00 0.64 -26.26
N SER A 333 4.85 0.77 -27.27
CA SER A 333 4.60 0.24 -28.61
C SER A 333 5.79 -0.61 -29.05
N LYS A 334 5.53 -1.88 -29.41
CA LYS A 334 6.52 -2.82 -29.96
C LYS A 334 7.81 -2.93 -29.12
N GLY A 335 7.67 -2.91 -27.80
CA GLY A 335 8.81 -3.00 -26.86
C GLY A 335 9.53 -1.68 -26.59
N ARG A 336 9.20 -0.59 -27.29
CA ARG A 336 9.71 0.76 -27.01
C ARG A 336 8.74 1.53 -26.11
N ILE A 337 9.28 2.27 -25.15
CA ILE A 337 8.51 3.19 -24.32
C ILE A 337 8.61 4.56 -24.99
N ASP A 338 7.47 5.09 -25.43
CA ASP A 338 7.34 6.42 -26.00
C ASP A 338 6.72 7.34 -24.95
N PHE A 339 7.45 8.42 -24.63
CA PHE A 339 7.03 9.47 -23.71
C PHE A 339 6.51 10.66 -24.48
N ASN A 340 5.21 10.89 -24.39
CA ASN A 340 4.60 12.06 -24.98
C ASN A 340 4.33 13.08 -23.87
N VAL A 341 5.06 14.20 -23.89
CA VAL A 341 4.73 15.36 -23.07
C VAL A 341 3.33 15.81 -23.48
N ARG A 342 2.41 15.88 -22.51
CA ARG A 342 1.06 16.38 -22.78
C ARG A 342 0.90 17.83 -22.35
N MET A 343 1.23 18.11 -21.09
CA MET A 343 0.90 19.36 -20.41
C MET A 343 1.62 19.44 -19.05
N GLY A 344 1.47 20.56 -18.34
CA GLY A 344 1.92 20.68 -16.95
C GLY A 344 1.12 19.77 -16.00
N MET A 345 1.73 19.39 -14.87
CA MET A 345 1.05 18.57 -13.85
C MET A 345 -0.25 19.22 -13.35
N GLU A 346 -0.26 20.54 -13.14
CA GLU A 346 -1.44 21.28 -12.68
C GLU A 346 -2.63 21.13 -13.63
N GLU A 347 -2.42 21.38 -14.92
CA GLU A 347 -3.43 21.24 -15.96
C GLU A 347 -3.95 19.79 -16.05
N ARG A 348 -3.05 18.81 -15.93
CA ARG A 348 -3.43 17.39 -15.96
C ARG A 348 -4.31 16.99 -14.79
N LEU A 349 -3.99 17.46 -13.58
CA LEU A 349 -4.76 17.15 -12.39
C LEU A 349 -6.20 17.69 -12.50
N ASN A 350 -6.36 18.92 -12.99
CA ASN A 350 -7.67 19.52 -13.22
C ASN A 350 -8.52 18.69 -14.21
N ILE A 351 -7.92 18.26 -15.33
CA ILE A 351 -8.63 17.43 -16.33
C ILE A 351 -9.05 16.07 -15.76
N ILE A 352 -8.21 15.43 -14.93
CA ILE A 352 -8.55 14.15 -14.29
C ILE A 352 -9.73 14.34 -13.32
N GLU A 353 -9.75 15.43 -12.55
CA GLU A 353 -10.86 15.75 -11.66
C GLU A 353 -12.16 16.00 -12.45
N GLU A 354 -12.10 16.73 -13.57
CA GLU A 354 -13.26 16.99 -14.44
C GLU A 354 -13.78 15.74 -15.17
N THR A 355 -12.88 14.90 -15.67
CA THR A 355 -13.25 13.68 -16.43
C THR A 355 -13.96 12.67 -15.52
N ASN A 356 -13.49 12.51 -14.27
CA ASN A 356 -14.14 11.65 -13.29
C ASN A 356 -15.56 12.11 -12.95
N ALA A 357 -15.83 13.42 -12.96
CA ALA A 357 -17.17 13.95 -12.69
C ALA A 357 -18.19 13.63 -13.80
N GLN A 358 -17.74 13.33 -15.02
CA GLN A 358 -18.61 13.12 -16.19
C GLN A 358 -18.88 11.64 -16.51
N GLN A 359 -18.13 10.69 -15.94
CA GLN A 359 -18.27 9.27 -16.23
C GLN A 359 -19.18 8.55 -15.21
N MET A 360 -20.47 8.38 -15.55
CA MET A 360 -21.37 7.49 -14.81
C MET A 360 -21.16 6.03 -15.26
N SER A 361 -21.06 5.08 -14.32
CA SER A 361 -21.09 3.64 -14.68
C SER A 361 -22.53 3.14 -14.78
N PHE A 362 -22.68 1.96 -15.35
CA PHE A 362 -23.96 1.28 -15.43
C PHE A 362 -24.55 0.96 -14.05
N GLU A 363 -23.71 0.77 -13.03
CA GLU A 363 -24.17 0.61 -11.64
C GLU A 363 -24.72 1.92 -11.08
N ASP A 364 -24.10 3.07 -11.38
CA ASP A 364 -24.67 4.38 -11.03
C ASP A 364 -26.02 4.56 -11.74
N LEU A 365 -26.12 4.17 -13.01
CA LEU A 365 -27.37 4.22 -13.78
C LEU A 365 -28.46 3.30 -13.19
N GLN A 366 -28.08 2.17 -12.59
CA GLN A 366 -29.00 1.26 -11.90
C GLN A 366 -29.40 1.79 -10.51
N ASN A 367 -28.49 2.49 -9.83
CA ASN A 367 -28.69 3.10 -8.52
C ASN A 367 -29.31 4.50 -8.61
N LEU A 368 -29.48 5.05 -9.82
CA LEU A 368 -30.25 6.27 -10.02
C LEU A 368 -31.65 6.05 -9.42
N PRO A 369 -32.14 6.98 -8.59
CA PRO A 369 -33.48 6.86 -8.05
C PRO A 369 -34.45 6.71 -9.21
N SER A 370 -35.21 5.61 -9.23
CA SER A 370 -36.26 5.42 -10.22
C SER A 370 -37.23 6.58 -10.07
N GLY A 371 -37.15 7.52 -11.02
CA GLY A 371 -37.88 8.77 -10.92
C GLY A 371 -39.38 8.49 -10.82
N THR A 372 -39.95 8.72 -9.63
CA THR A 372 -41.40 8.78 -9.41
C THR A 372 -41.99 10.10 -9.94
N SER A 373 -41.39 10.64 -10.99
CA SER A 373 -41.94 11.76 -11.75
C SER A 373 -42.72 11.19 -12.93
N LYS A 374 -44.05 11.07 -12.76
CA LYS A 374 -45.02 11.05 -13.86
C LYS A 374 -45.02 12.41 -14.59
N GLY A 375 -43.87 12.83 -15.09
CA GLY A 375 -43.74 13.95 -16.02
C GLY A 375 -44.00 13.43 -17.42
N LYS A 376 -44.88 14.10 -18.18
CA LYS A 376 -45.22 13.74 -19.56
C LYS A 376 -43.93 13.48 -20.36
N ALA A 377 -43.85 12.30 -20.98
CA ALA A 377 -42.82 12.03 -21.97
C ALA A 377 -42.81 13.17 -23.02
N PRO A 378 -41.65 13.73 -23.37
CA PRO A 378 -41.59 14.77 -24.40
C PRO A 378 -42.16 14.22 -25.71
N SER A 379 -43.06 14.99 -26.32
CA SER A 379 -43.71 14.63 -27.58
C SER A 379 -42.66 14.60 -28.68
N ASN A 380 -42.63 13.48 -29.43
CA ASN A 380 -41.74 13.31 -30.57
C ASN A 380 -42.04 14.38 -31.63
N PRO A 381 -41.08 15.24 -32.00
CA PRO A 381 -41.28 16.29 -33.00
C PRO A 381 -41.40 15.77 -34.45
N LEU A 382 -41.40 14.45 -34.65
CA LEU A 382 -41.63 13.80 -35.95
C LEU A 382 -43.00 13.12 -36.06
N LYS A 383 -43.99 13.56 -35.29
CA LYS A 383 -45.40 13.16 -35.45
C LYS A 383 -46.31 14.36 -35.68
#